data_AF-A0A9Q1KU61-F1
#
_entry.id   AF-A0A9Q1KU61-F1
#
_cell.length_a   1.000
_cell.length_b   1.000
_cell.length_c   1.000
_cell.angle_alpha   90.00
_cell.angle_beta   90.00
_cell.angle_gamma   90.00
#
_symmetry.space_group_name_H-M   'P 1'
#
loop_
_entity.id
_entity.type
_entity.pdbx_description
1 polymer ?
#
loop_
_entity_poly.entity_id
_entity_poly.type
_entity_poly.pdbx_seq_one_letter_code
_entity_poly.pdbx_strand_id
1 'polypeptide(L)'
;MESILERYEGYSYAERQLTAPDPDSLASWTLEYAKLKARLEILQKNQRHYAGEELNTLSLKDLQNLEQQLDGALKHIRSRKNQAMYESISELQKKDKALKEQNNLLSKKVKEKENTLANLQAQWDQHQSHDINPSAFFMPQALPSLNIGLVLSTFSSPDLNALNILH
;
A
#
# COMPACT_ATOMS: atom_id res chain seq x y z
N MET A 1 -31.77 -22.91 -67.96
CA MET A 1 -30.52 -22.61 -67.24
C MET A 1 -30.42 -21.11 -66.96
N GLU A 2 -30.70 -20.27 -67.96
CA GLU A 2 -30.73 -18.80 -67.83
C GLU A 2 -31.65 -18.29 -66.70
N SER A 3 -32.87 -18.82 -66.57
CA SER A 3 -33.82 -18.42 -65.50
C SER A 3 -33.42 -18.83 -64.07
N ILE A 4 -32.42 -19.70 -63.93
CA ILE A 4 -31.86 -20.07 -62.62
C ILE A 4 -30.70 -19.12 -62.28
N LEU A 5 -29.88 -18.78 -63.28
CA LEU A 5 -28.79 -17.80 -63.16
C LEU A 5 -29.34 -16.41 -62.86
N GLU A 6 -30.38 -15.97 -63.56
CA GLU A 6 -31.00 -14.67 -63.36
C GLU A 6 -31.60 -14.51 -61.94
N ARG A 7 -32.21 -15.59 -61.41
CA ARG A 7 -32.67 -15.60 -60.01
C ARG A 7 -31.51 -15.53 -59.04
N TYR A 8 -30.45 -16.31 -59.27
CA TYR A 8 -29.27 -16.32 -58.41
C TYR A 8 -28.56 -14.96 -58.41
N GLU A 9 -28.43 -14.31 -59.57
CA GLU A 9 -27.90 -12.95 -59.68
C GLU A 9 -28.77 -11.94 -58.95
N GLY A 10 -30.09 -12.05 -59.08
CA GLY A 10 -31.04 -11.22 -58.33
C GLY A 10 -30.89 -11.36 -56.82
N TYR A 11 -30.79 -12.60 -56.30
CA TYR A 11 -30.58 -12.85 -54.88
C TYR A 11 -29.18 -12.40 -54.41
N SER A 12 -28.12 -12.67 -55.18
CA SER A 12 -26.74 -12.26 -54.83
C SER A 12 -26.60 -10.73 -54.81
N TYR A 13 -27.26 -10.03 -55.73
CA TYR A 13 -27.27 -8.57 -55.77
C TYR A 13 -28.09 -7.96 -54.63
N ALA A 14 -29.24 -8.56 -54.28
CA ALA A 14 -30.04 -8.14 -53.13
C ALA A 14 -29.30 -8.38 -51.80
N GLU A 15 -28.62 -9.52 -51.66
CA GLU A 15 -27.81 -9.86 -50.48
C GLU A 15 -26.62 -8.91 -50.31
N ARG A 16 -25.92 -8.56 -51.41
CA ARG A 16 -24.87 -7.53 -51.38
C ARG A 16 -25.38 -6.16 -51.00
N GLN A 17 -26.58 -5.76 -51.41
CA GLN A 17 -27.15 -4.47 -51.00
C GLN A 17 -27.58 -4.45 -49.53
N LEU A 18 -28.03 -5.58 -48.98
CA LEU A 18 -28.38 -5.71 -47.56
C LEU A 18 -27.14 -5.75 -46.65
N THR A 19 -26.02 -6.28 -47.15
CA THR A 19 -24.74 -6.40 -46.41
C THR A 19 -23.75 -5.29 -46.73
N ALA A 20 -23.99 -4.50 -47.78
CA ALA A 20 -23.17 -3.35 -48.11
C ALA A 20 -23.24 -2.35 -46.95
N PRO A 21 -22.09 -1.95 -46.37
CA PRO A 21 -22.09 -0.89 -45.38
C PRO A 21 -22.68 0.35 -46.05
N ASP A 22 -23.71 0.91 -45.41
CA ASP A 22 -24.35 2.15 -45.83
C ASP A 22 -23.26 3.19 -46.14
N PRO A 23 -23.18 3.72 -47.38
CA PRO A 23 -22.12 4.65 -47.77
C PRO A 23 -22.06 5.88 -46.86
N ASP A 24 -23.20 6.31 -46.32
CA ASP A 24 -23.27 7.40 -45.35
C ASP A 24 -22.66 6.99 -44.00
N SER A 25 -22.86 5.75 -43.57
CA SER A 25 -22.20 5.16 -42.38
C SER A 25 -20.68 5.06 -42.57
N LEU A 26 -20.20 4.60 -43.73
CA LEU A 26 -18.77 4.48 -44.02
C LEU A 26 -18.08 5.86 -44.10
N ALA A 27 -18.73 6.83 -44.73
CA ALA A 27 -18.27 8.22 -44.77
C ALA A 27 -18.21 8.83 -43.35
N SER A 28 -19.23 8.55 -42.53
CA SER A 28 -19.27 8.96 -41.12
C SER A 28 -18.11 8.38 -40.31
N TRP A 29 -17.86 7.07 -40.41
CA TRP A 29 -16.72 6.43 -39.74
C TRP A 29 -15.36 6.97 -40.18
N THR A 30 -15.21 7.23 -41.48
CA THR A 30 -13.97 7.81 -42.03
C THR A 30 -13.73 9.21 -41.47
N LEU A 31 -14.79 10.03 -41.36
CA LEU A 31 -14.71 11.36 -40.78
C LEU A 31 -14.39 11.31 -39.28
N GLU A 32 -15.06 10.44 -38.51
CA GLU A 32 -14.79 10.28 -37.08
C GLU A 32 -13.37 9.78 -36.82
N TYR A 33 -12.88 8.84 -37.63
CA TYR A 33 -11.49 8.40 -37.58
C TYR A 33 -10.52 9.55 -37.86
N ALA A 34 -10.77 10.37 -38.89
CA ALA A 34 -9.92 11.52 -39.20
C ALA A 34 -9.89 12.53 -38.05
N LYS A 35 -11.04 12.82 -37.43
CA LYS A 35 -11.13 13.68 -36.23
C LYS A 35 -10.32 13.11 -35.07
N LEU A 36 -10.46 11.81 -34.80
CA LEU A 36 -9.73 11.15 -33.72
C LEU A 36 -8.22 11.17 -33.96
N LYS A 37 -7.80 10.88 -35.19
CA LYS A 37 -6.39 10.92 -35.59
C LYS A 37 -5.80 12.32 -35.40
N ALA A 38 -6.50 13.36 -35.84
CA ALA A 38 -6.06 14.75 -35.64
C ALA A 38 -5.92 15.10 -34.15
N ARG A 39 -6.86 14.67 -33.29
CA ARG A 39 -6.77 14.87 -31.83
C ARG A 39 -5.55 14.16 -31.24
N LEU A 40 -5.27 12.95 -31.69
CA LEU A 40 -4.12 12.17 -31.24
C LEU A 40 -2.81 12.86 -31.61
N GLU A 41 -2.69 13.36 -32.85
CA GLU A 41 -1.50 14.08 -33.32
C GLU A 41 -1.25 15.35 -32.50
N ILE A 42 -2.31 16.12 -32.20
CA ILE A 42 -2.23 17.30 -31.33
C ILE A 42 -1.76 16.91 -29.93
N LEU A 43 -2.32 15.84 -29.37
CA LEU A 43 -1.97 15.37 -28.01
C LEU A 43 -0.50 14.93 -27.94
N GLN A 44 -0.03 14.17 -28.93
CA GLN A 44 1.37 13.75 -29.01
C GLN A 44 2.32 14.95 -29.17
N LYS A 45 1.95 15.93 -30.00
CA LYS A 45 2.72 17.16 -30.15
C LYS A 45 2.81 17.93 -28.83
N ASN A 46 1.69 18.07 -28.11
CA ASN A 46 1.68 18.71 -26.80
C ASN A 46 2.54 17.95 -25.78
N GLN A 47 2.52 16.61 -25.79
CA GLN A 47 3.38 15.81 -24.93
C GLN A 47 4.87 16.11 -25.18
N ARG A 48 5.28 16.19 -26.45
CA ARG A 48 6.65 16.57 -26.83
C ARG A 48 7.00 17.97 -26.33
N HIS A 49 6.10 18.94 -26.50
CA HIS A 49 6.30 20.29 -25.97
C HIS A 49 6.46 20.29 -24.45
N TYR A 50 5.62 19.57 -23.70
CA TYR A 50 5.76 19.44 -22.24
C TYR A 50 7.06 18.75 -21.82
N ALA A 51 7.61 17.87 -22.66
CA ALA A 51 8.92 17.26 -22.47
C ALA A 51 10.09 18.19 -22.87
N GLY A 52 9.81 19.38 -23.39
CA GLY A 52 10.81 20.35 -23.83
C GLY A 52 11.33 20.12 -25.26
N GLU A 53 10.64 19.32 -26.05
CA GLU A 53 10.98 18.99 -27.44
C GLU A 53 10.19 19.87 -28.44
N GLU A 54 10.71 20.04 -29.67
CA GLU A 54 10.05 20.77 -30.78
C GLU A 54 9.61 22.23 -30.46
N LEU A 55 10.22 22.85 -29.44
CA LEU A 55 9.89 24.19 -28.94
C LEU A 55 10.18 25.32 -29.93
N ASN A 56 11.08 25.08 -30.89
CA ASN A 56 11.43 26.03 -31.95
C ASN A 56 10.23 26.39 -32.85
N THR A 57 9.16 25.59 -32.83
CA THR A 57 7.93 25.84 -33.58
C THR A 57 6.92 26.73 -32.85
N LEU A 58 7.18 27.04 -31.57
CA LEU A 58 6.29 27.83 -30.72
C LEU A 58 6.66 29.31 -30.73
N SER A 59 5.63 30.16 -30.63
CA SER A 59 5.86 31.59 -30.41
C SER A 59 6.28 31.86 -28.95
N LEU A 60 6.84 33.04 -28.69
CA LEU A 60 7.19 33.46 -27.33
C LEU A 60 5.99 33.41 -26.38
N LYS A 61 4.80 33.80 -26.86
CA LYS A 61 3.57 33.78 -26.07
C LYS A 61 3.15 32.34 -25.74
N ASP A 62 3.30 31.42 -26.68
CA ASP A 62 2.97 30.01 -26.47
C ASP A 62 3.94 29.37 -25.49
N LEU A 63 5.24 29.72 -25.55
CA LEU A 63 6.25 29.28 -24.59
C LEU A 63 5.94 29.77 -23.17
N GLN A 64 5.57 31.05 -23.00
CA GLN A 64 5.16 31.58 -21.70
C GLN A 64 3.93 30.87 -21.14
N ASN A 65 2.95 30.57 -21.99
CA ASN A 65 1.77 29.81 -21.58
C ASN A 65 2.14 28.36 -21.18
N LEU A 66 3.03 27.73 -21.93
CA LEU A 66 3.54 26.38 -21.64
C LEU A 66 4.26 26.35 -20.28
N GLU A 67 5.13 27.32 -20.02
CA GLU A 67 5.82 27.49 -18.74
C GLU A 67 4.84 27.66 -17.59
N GLN A 68 3.85 28.55 -17.74
CA GLN A 68 2.84 28.78 -16.71
C GLN A 68 2.01 27.52 -16.41
N GLN A 69 1.66 26.73 -17.43
CA GLN A 69 0.97 25.46 -17.26
C GLN A 69 1.83 24.44 -16.50
N LEU A 70 3.10 24.31 -16.85
CA LEU A 70 4.04 23.41 -16.19
C LEU A 70 4.28 23.81 -14.73
N ASP A 71 4.49 25.09 -14.44
CA ASP A 71 4.65 25.58 -13.07
C ASP A 71 3.38 25.35 -12.23
N GLY A 72 2.20 25.62 -12.79
CA GLY A 72 0.92 25.32 -12.15
C GLY A 72 0.74 23.83 -11.85
N ALA A 73 1.02 22.96 -12.82
CA ALA A 73 0.95 21.52 -12.64
C ALA A 73 1.94 21.01 -11.59
N LEU A 74 3.19 21.51 -11.59
CA LEU A 74 4.21 21.16 -10.62
C LEU A 74 3.82 21.58 -9.20
N LYS A 75 3.30 22.79 -9.03
CA LYS A 75 2.76 23.27 -7.74
C LYS A 75 1.66 22.34 -7.23
N HIS A 76 0.74 21.94 -8.11
CA HIS A 76 -0.35 21.02 -7.76
C HIS A 76 0.15 19.63 -7.37
N ILE A 77 1.08 19.05 -8.13
CA ILE A 77 1.70 17.75 -7.83
C ILE A 77 2.42 17.80 -6.48
N ARG A 78 3.22 18.85 -6.24
CA ARG A 78 3.95 19.02 -4.99
C ARG A 78 2.99 19.17 -3.79
N SER A 79 1.95 19.98 -3.95
CA SER A 79 0.91 20.15 -2.93
C SER A 79 0.27 18.81 -2.57
N ARG A 80 -0.17 18.03 -3.58
CA ARG A 80 -0.77 16.71 -3.38
C ARG A 80 0.19 15.72 -2.71
N LYS A 81 1.46 15.69 -3.12
CA LYS A 81 2.49 14.84 -2.50
C LYS A 81 2.70 15.20 -1.03
N ASN A 82 2.79 16.50 -0.73
CA ASN A 82 2.95 16.97 0.64
C ASN A 82 1.73 16.64 1.50
N GLN A 83 0.52 16.81 0.96
CA GLN A 83 -0.72 16.45 1.65
C GLN A 83 -0.73 14.96 2.04
N ALA A 84 -0.45 14.06 1.08
CA ALA A 84 -0.38 12.63 1.36
C ALA A 84 0.71 12.27 2.38
N MET A 85 1.84 12.97 2.36
CA MET A 85 2.92 12.79 3.33
C MET A 85 2.47 13.21 4.74
N TYR A 86 1.80 14.36 4.88
CA TYR A 86 1.28 14.82 6.17
C TYR A 86 0.20 13.91 6.74
N GLU A 87 -0.67 13.38 5.89
CA GLU A 87 -1.67 12.38 6.27
C GLU A 87 -0.98 11.13 6.84
N SER A 88 0.03 10.60 6.13
CA SER A 88 0.80 9.45 6.59
C SER A 88 1.53 9.71 7.92
N ILE A 89 2.16 10.89 8.07
CA ILE A 89 2.80 11.29 9.33
C ILE A 89 1.78 11.33 10.47
N SER A 90 0.60 11.92 10.24
CA SER A 90 -0.46 12.01 11.26
C SER A 90 -0.95 10.64 11.69
N GLU A 91 -1.15 9.72 10.73
CA GLU A 91 -1.54 8.34 11.02
C GLU A 91 -0.49 7.61 11.86
N LEU A 92 0.79 7.75 11.51
CA LEU A 92 1.88 7.14 12.25
C LEU A 92 2.00 7.70 13.66
N GLN A 93 1.86 9.02 13.83
CA GLN A 93 1.86 9.66 15.16
C GLN A 93 0.71 9.16 16.04
N LYS A 94 -0.48 8.96 15.47
CA LYS A 94 -1.62 8.37 16.20
C LYS A 94 -1.33 6.94 16.65
N LYS A 95 -0.73 6.12 15.78
CA LYS A 95 -0.32 4.74 16.11
C LYS A 95 0.75 4.71 17.20
N ASP A 96 1.78 5.56 17.09
CA ASP A 96 2.83 5.67 18.10
C ASP A 96 2.26 6.04 19.48
N LYS A 97 1.36 7.03 19.53
CA LYS A 97 0.68 7.41 20.78
C LYS A 97 -0.12 6.25 21.37
N ALA A 98 -0.93 5.55 20.56
CA ALA A 98 -1.73 4.41 21.02
C ALA A 98 -0.85 3.27 21.56
N LEU A 99 0.26 2.96 20.87
CA LEU A 99 1.21 1.94 21.31
C LEU A 99 1.91 2.33 22.61
N LYS A 100 2.32 3.59 22.76
CA LYS A 100 2.89 4.11 24.02
C LYS A 100 1.91 4.00 25.18
N GLU A 101 0.65 4.32 24.96
CA GLU A 101 -0.41 4.17 25.97
C GLU A 101 -0.61 2.70 26.37
N GLN A 102 -0.66 1.78 25.39
CA GLN A 102 -0.76 0.35 25.66
C GLN A 102 0.46 -0.20 26.42
N ASN A 103 1.67 0.20 26.02
CA ASN A 103 2.90 -0.21 26.69
C ASN A 103 2.95 0.28 28.13
N ASN A 104 2.58 1.54 28.37
CA ASN A 104 2.47 2.10 29.72
C ASN A 104 1.47 1.33 30.59
N LEU A 105 0.33 0.92 30.03
CA LEU A 105 -0.66 0.10 30.75
C LEU A 105 -0.11 -1.28 31.10
N LEU A 106 0.56 -1.94 30.15
CA LEU A 106 1.17 -3.25 30.38
C LEU A 106 2.30 -3.18 31.41
N SER A 107 3.17 -2.17 31.33
CA SER A 107 4.24 -1.94 32.31
C SER A 107 3.68 -1.75 33.72
N LYS A 108 2.57 -1.00 33.87
CA LYS A 108 1.88 -0.87 35.16
C LYS A 108 1.34 -2.21 35.67
N LYS A 109 0.70 -3.01 34.81
CA LYS A 109 0.19 -4.35 35.17
C LYS A 109 1.30 -5.31 35.58
N VAL A 110 2.46 -5.25 34.91
CA VAL A 110 3.64 -6.06 35.27
C VAL A 110 4.12 -5.67 36.67
N LYS A 111 4.33 -4.38 36.94
CA LYS A 111 4.74 -3.89 38.27
C LYS A 111 3.75 -4.27 39.37
N GLU A 112 2.45 -4.19 39.09
CA GLU A 112 1.42 -4.61 40.04
C GLU A 112 1.53 -6.11 40.35
N LYS A 113 1.71 -6.96 39.33
CA LYS A 113 1.90 -8.40 39.54
C LYS A 113 3.19 -8.71 40.30
N GLU A 114 4.29 -8.06 39.97
CA GLU A 114 5.56 -8.20 40.71
C GLU A 114 5.38 -7.84 42.18
N ASN A 115 4.69 -6.74 42.49
CA ASN A 115 4.37 -6.34 43.87
C ASN A 115 3.48 -7.38 44.57
N THR A 116 2.47 -7.94 43.89
CA THR A 116 1.62 -8.98 44.48
C THR A 116 2.41 -10.26 44.79
N LEU A 117 3.33 -10.65 43.91
CA LEU A 117 4.20 -11.81 44.11
C LEU A 117 5.19 -11.56 45.27
N ALA A 118 5.78 -10.37 45.34
CA ALA A 118 6.66 -9.99 46.44
C ALA A 118 5.93 -9.98 47.79
N ASN A 119 4.70 -9.46 47.84
CA ASN A 119 3.87 -9.48 49.05
C ASN A 119 3.49 -10.91 49.47
N LEU A 120 3.14 -11.78 48.52
CA LEU A 120 2.88 -13.20 48.79
C LEU A 120 4.13 -13.88 49.36
N GLN A 121 5.30 -13.67 48.74
CA GLN A 121 6.57 -14.21 49.22
C GLN A 121 6.88 -13.77 50.65
N ALA A 122 6.72 -12.47 50.94
CA ALA A 122 6.93 -11.92 52.29
C ALA A 122 5.98 -12.54 53.33
N GLN A 123 4.71 -12.82 52.98
CA GLN A 123 3.80 -13.56 53.85
C GLN A 123 4.27 -14.99 54.10
N TRP A 124 4.70 -15.73 53.07
CA TRP A 124 5.24 -17.08 53.22
C TRP A 124 6.46 -17.13 54.15
N ASP A 125 7.37 -16.16 54.02
CA ASP A 125 8.56 -16.07 54.87
C ASP A 125 8.21 -15.72 56.33
N GLN A 126 7.16 -14.92 56.55
CA GLN A 126 6.68 -14.58 57.90
C GLN A 126 6.03 -15.79 58.60
N HIS A 127 5.28 -16.61 57.87
CA HIS A 127 4.68 -17.85 58.40
C HIS A 127 5.73 -18.92 58.78
N GLN A 128 6.85 -19.04 58.07
CA GLN A 128 7.94 -19.93 58.49
C GLN A 128 8.63 -19.51 59.79
N SER A 129 8.54 -18.23 60.18
CA SER A 129 9.16 -17.72 61.41
C SER A 129 8.35 -17.99 62.69
N HIS A 130 7.04 -18.25 62.60
CA HIS A 130 6.18 -18.52 63.76
C HIS A 130 6.04 -20.02 64.13
N ASP A 131 6.54 -20.93 63.29
CA ASP A 131 6.57 -22.37 63.57
C ASP A 131 8.00 -22.89 63.85
N ILE A 132 8.86 -22.09 64.49
CA ILE A 132 10.13 -22.60 65.05
C ILE A 132 9.83 -23.23 66.43
N ASN A 133 9.31 -24.45 66.40
CA ASN A 133 9.48 -25.39 67.50
C ASN A 133 10.75 -26.22 67.19
N PRO A 134 11.85 -26.14 67.96
CA PRO A 134 13.14 -26.73 67.59
C PRO A 134 13.21 -28.25 67.82
N SER A 135 12.15 -28.99 67.55
CA SER A 135 12.09 -30.44 67.79
C SER A 135 11.17 -31.16 66.82
N ALA A 136 11.52 -31.19 65.53
CA ALA A 136 11.20 -32.31 64.65
C ALA A 136 12.03 -32.26 63.38
N PHE A 137 13.00 -33.16 63.33
CA PHE A 137 13.78 -33.56 62.18
C PHE A 137 12.86 -33.91 60.99
N PHE A 138 12.88 -33.13 59.90
CA PHE A 138 12.36 -33.59 58.61
C PHE A 138 13.25 -33.07 57.47
N MET A 139 13.97 -34.01 56.85
CA MET A 139 14.68 -33.81 55.60
C MET A 139 13.70 -33.42 54.48
N PRO A 140 14.07 -32.50 53.56
CA PRO A 140 13.29 -32.34 52.34
C PRO A 140 13.56 -33.55 51.44
N GLN A 141 12.57 -34.43 51.28
CA GLN A 141 12.61 -35.40 50.20
C GLN A 141 12.59 -34.65 48.86
N ALA A 142 13.53 -35.00 48.00
CA ALA A 142 13.60 -34.50 46.63
C ALA A 142 12.31 -34.85 45.88
N LEU A 143 11.63 -33.83 45.35
CA LEU A 143 10.53 -34.04 44.42
C LEU A 143 11.05 -34.69 43.14
N PRO A 144 10.31 -35.65 42.54
CA PRO A 144 10.70 -36.25 41.27
C PRO A 144 10.67 -35.18 40.18
N SER A 145 11.79 -35.01 39.48
CA SER A 145 11.90 -34.13 38.32
C SER A 145 10.96 -34.61 37.22
N LEU A 146 9.83 -33.93 37.02
CA LEU A 146 8.97 -34.17 35.87
C LEU A 146 9.56 -33.42 34.68
N ASN A 147 10.43 -34.11 33.95
CA ASN A 147 10.98 -33.66 32.68
C ASN A 147 9.87 -33.74 31.61
N ILE A 148 9.04 -32.69 31.52
CA ILE A 148 8.14 -32.49 30.37
C ILE A 148 8.86 -31.53 29.44
N GLY A 149 9.40 -32.11 28.36
CA GLY A 149 10.25 -31.42 27.40
C GLY A 149 9.60 -30.17 26.83
N LEU A 150 10.23 -29.02 27.10
CA LEU A 150 10.20 -27.89 26.21
C LEU A 150 11.34 -28.07 25.22
N VAL A 151 10.98 -28.52 24.02
CA VAL A 151 11.81 -28.40 22.83
C VAL A 151 12.08 -26.91 22.63
N LEU A 152 13.27 -26.46 23.04
CA LEU A 152 13.85 -25.21 22.59
C LEU A 152 14.25 -25.40 21.12
N SER A 153 13.30 -25.28 20.20
CA SER A 153 13.60 -25.03 18.80
C SER A 153 14.01 -23.56 18.65
N THR A 154 15.31 -23.35 18.75
CA THR A 154 16.12 -22.46 17.93
C THR A 154 15.36 -21.53 16.96
N PHE A 155 15.34 -20.24 17.26
CA PHE A 155 15.44 -19.16 16.28
C PHE A 155 16.25 -18.04 16.95
N SER A 156 17.58 -18.09 16.85
CA SER A 156 18.33 -17.35 15.82
C SER A 156 17.98 -15.86 15.83
N SER A 157 18.61 -15.13 16.75
CA SER A 157 18.83 -13.69 16.60
C SER A 157 19.72 -13.42 15.39
N PRO A 158 19.43 -12.37 14.61
CA PRO A 158 20.47 -11.58 13.98
C PRO A 158 20.59 -10.24 14.71
N ASP A 159 21.77 -10.06 15.32
CA ASP A 159 22.48 -8.79 15.58
C ASP A 159 21.67 -7.49 15.72
N LEU A 160 21.55 -7.03 16.97
CA LEU A 160 21.62 -5.61 17.28
C LEU A 160 23.07 -5.13 17.08
N ASN A 161 23.44 -4.78 15.85
CA ASN A 161 24.67 -4.01 15.59
C ASN A 161 24.50 -3.04 14.40
N ALA A 162 23.42 -2.26 14.41
CA ALA A 162 23.23 -1.13 13.50
C ALA A 162 22.73 0.12 14.24
N LEU A 163 23.32 0.40 15.42
CA LEU A 163 23.13 1.66 16.14
C LEU A 163 24.47 2.37 16.30
N ASN A 164 25.12 2.61 15.16
CA ASN A 164 26.10 3.68 15.00
C ASN A 164 26.36 3.90 13.51
N ILE A 165 25.78 4.94 12.93
CA ILE A 165 26.32 5.82 11.88
C ILE A 165 25.29 6.95 11.75
N LEU A 166 25.55 8.05 12.46
CA LEU A 166 25.02 9.36 12.15
C LEU A 166 26.16 10.35 12.35
N HIS A 167 26.93 10.55 11.28
CA HIS A 167 27.70 11.76 11.02
C HIS A 167 27.83 11.97 9.52
#